data_AF-A0A2E2INC2-F1
#
_entry.id   AF-A0A2E2INC2-F1
#
_cell.length_a   1.000
_cell.length_b   1.000
_cell.length_c   1.000
_cell.angle_alpha   90.00
_cell.angle_beta   90.00
_cell.angle_gamma   90.00
#
_symmetry.space_group_name_H-M   'P 1'
#
loop_
_entity.id
_entity.type
_entity.pdbx_description
1 polymer ?
#
loop_
_entity_poly.entity_id
_entity_poly.type
_entity_poly.pdbx_seq_one_letter_code
_entity_poly.pdbx_strand_id
1 'polypeptide(L)'
;MSATATMNNRKKTSLWAMLIIVLAILVLPLTGYLYVHFTGTDTVAEESNPRADTWRQVREGNKGYSAVKGQETNVLIEGAGQNWRQLRNGPIATYGAWLLSGVLVILAAFYLWRGEVKLNHPRTGKTVERWTLNERRLHWTTATLFILLAITGLSLLYGRFALIPLLGYPGFSAYATAAKWIHNVLGPVFMVALFIILIKWFKNNLFTKVDIQWFKDFGGMIGDKHPSAGKFNGGEKVWFWTLATAGVALCFSGLVLDFPNFGQERFVIIVAHLIHILTAMLLMAFSLGHIYIGTIGTEGALEGMTTGHVDVAWAEQHHDLWLKELEQAPQKPRQ
;
A
#
# COMPACT_ATOMS: atom_id res chain seq x y z
N MET A 1 -14.89 25.33 -38.53
CA MET A 1 -14.52 24.35 -37.50
C MET A 1 -15.09 24.81 -36.17
N SER A 2 -15.95 24.02 -35.53
CA SER A 2 -16.70 24.40 -34.32
C SER A 2 -15.80 24.57 -33.09
N ALA A 3 -16.11 25.54 -32.23
CA ALA A 3 -15.42 25.81 -30.95
C ALA A 3 -15.31 24.59 -30.02
N THR A 4 -16.23 23.62 -30.15
CA THR A 4 -16.21 22.35 -29.40
C THR A 4 -15.10 21.40 -29.86
N ALA A 5 -14.74 21.39 -31.14
CA ALA A 5 -13.64 20.57 -31.67
C ALA A 5 -12.27 21.10 -31.21
N THR A 6 -12.12 22.42 -31.14
CA THR A 6 -10.90 23.07 -30.63
C THR A 6 -10.69 22.88 -29.13
N MET A 7 -11.77 22.83 -28.33
CA MET A 7 -11.68 22.53 -26.90
C MET A 7 -11.27 21.07 -26.63
N ASN A 8 -11.79 20.11 -27.40
CA ASN A 8 -11.41 18.70 -27.25
C ASN A 8 -9.95 18.46 -27.61
N ASN A 9 -9.43 19.14 -28.64
CA ASN A 9 -8.00 19.04 -28.98
C ASN A 9 -7.10 19.66 -27.91
N ARG A 10 -7.49 20.81 -27.30
CA ARG A 10 -6.73 21.42 -26.20
C ARG A 10 -6.68 20.55 -24.94
N LYS A 11 -7.78 19.86 -24.59
CA LYS A 11 -7.80 18.89 -23.48
C LYS A 11 -6.92 17.68 -23.77
N LYS A 12 -6.95 17.14 -24.99
CA LYS A 12 -6.09 16.04 -25.42
C LYS A 12 -4.60 16.43 -25.41
N THR A 13 -4.23 17.60 -25.91
CA THR A 13 -2.83 18.08 -25.88
C THR A 13 -2.35 18.36 -24.45
N SER A 14 -3.23 18.89 -23.59
CA SER A 14 -2.91 19.07 -22.16
C SER A 14 -2.72 17.74 -21.42
N LEU A 15 -3.49 16.71 -21.78
CA LEU A 15 -3.37 15.35 -21.26
C LEU A 15 -2.06 14.68 -21.70
N TRP A 16 -1.69 14.81 -22.97
CA TRP A 16 -0.40 14.33 -23.48
C TRP A 16 0.78 15.05 -22.82
N ALA A 17 0.68 16.36 -22.60
CA ALA A 17 1.70 17.11 -21.88
C ALA A 17 1.84 16.65 -20.42
N MET A 18 0.73 16.42 -19.71
CA MET A 18 0.76 15.88 -18.34
C MET A 18 1.35 14.47 -18.29
N LEU A 19 0.97 13.58 -19.21
CA LEU A 19 1.55 12.23 -19.30
C LEU A 19 3.04 12.27 -19.59
N ILE A 20 3.49 13.14 -20.50
CA ILE A 20 4.92 13.32 -20.82
C ILE A 20 5.67 13.89 -19.60
N ILE A 21 5.08 14.84 -18.87
CA ILE A 21 5.69 15.41 -17.66
C ILE A 21 5.80 14.35 -16.57
N VAL A 22 4.76 13.54 -16.33
CA VAL A 22 4.80 12.44 -15.36
C VAL A 22 5.81 11.38 -15.79
N LEU A 23 5.84 11.00 -17.06
CA LEU A 23 6.82 10.06 -17.60
C LEU A 23 8.24 10.62 -17.48
N ALA A 24 8.44 11.91 -17.75
CA ALA A 24 9.73 12.58 -17.59
C ALA A 24 10.14 12.65 -16.12
N ILE A 25 9.23 12.93 -15.18
CA ILE A 25 9.51 12.90 -13.74
C ILE A 25 9.88 11.48 -13.28
N LEU A 26 9.30 10.44 -13.88
CA LEU A 26 9.62 9.05 -13.57
C LEU A 26 10.93 8.59 -14.22
N VAL A 27 11.27 9.07 -15.41
CA VAL A 27 12.44 8.64 -16.21
C VAL A 27 13.69 9.48 -15.93
N LEU A 28 13.56 10.77 -15.59
CA LEU A 28 14.70 11.63 -15.26
C LEU A 28 15.55 11.10 -14.10
N PRO A 29 14.98 10.56 -13.00
CA PRO A 29 15.75 9.89 -11.95
C PRO A 29 16.49 8.62 -12.42
N LEU A 30 16.01 7.95 -13.48
CA LEU A 30 16.69 6.77 -14.05
C LEU A 30 18.00 7.14 -14.75
N THR A 31 18.09 8.35 -15.31
CA THR A 31 19.32 8.78 -16.01
C THR A 31 20.51 8.84 -15.06
N GLY A 32 20.29 9.21 -13.79
CA GLY A 32 21.32 9.17 -12.75
C GLY A 32 21.75 7.75 -12.38
N TYR A 33 20.82 6.80 -12.33
CA TYR A 33 21.12 5.38 -12.09
C TYR A 33 21.87 4.72 -13.25
N LEU A 34 21.45 5.01 -14.49
CA LEU A 34 22.14 4.54 -15.69
C LEU A 34 23.55 5.15 -15.78
N TYR A 35 23.69 6.45 -15.52
CA TYR A 35 25.00 7.11 -15.48
C TYR A 35 25.92 6.44 -14.45
N VAL A 36 25.49 6.28 -13.19
CA VAL A 36 26.31 5.61 -12.16
C VAL A 36 26.61 4.15 -12.50
N HIS A 37 25.70 3.42 -13.15
CA HIS A 37 25.94 2.05 -13.57
C HIS A 37 26.95 1.96 -14.74
N PHE A 38 26.94 2.92 -15.65
CA PHE A 38 27.86 2.98 -16.80
C PHE A 38 29.21 3.66 -16.48
N THR A 39 29.26 4.54 -15.49
CA THR A 39 30.49 5.27 -15.09
C THR A 39 31.13 4.70 -13.82
N GLY A 40 30.43 3.86 -13.07
CA GLY A 40 30.90 3.32 -11.79
C GLY A 40 31.67 2.03 -11.92
N THR A 41 32.84 2.05 -12.56
CA THR A 41 33.90 1.05 -12.34
C THR A 41 35.27 1.72 -12.45
N ASP A 42 35.59 2.57 -11.47
CA ASP A 42 37.00 2.81 -11.16
C ASP A 42 37.54 1.51 -10.58
N THR A 43 38.35 0.79 -11.37
CA THR A 43 39.18 -0.32 -10.90
C THR A 43 40.21 0.24 -9.94
N VAL A 44 39.82 0.39 -8.67
CA VAL A 44 40.76 0.66 -7.58
C VAL A 44 41.70 -0.54 -7.54
N ALA A 45 42.99 -0.29 -7.77
CA ALA A 45 44.03 -1.31 -7.64
C ALA A 45 43.86 -2.03 -6.30
N GLU A 46 43.76 -3.34 -6.35
CA GLU A 46 43.54 -4.20 -5.19
C GLU A 46 44.83 -4.23 -4.35
N GLU A 47 45.05 -3.20 -3.53
CA GLU A 47 45.96 -3.31 -2.40
C GLU A 47 45.35 -4.35 -1.45
N SER A 48 45.83 -5.60 -1.55
CA SER A 48 45.37 -6.67 -0.67
C SER A 48 45.80 -6.31 0.76
N ASN A 49 44.83 -5.91 1.57
CA ASN A 49 45.05 -5.69 2.99
C ASN A 49 45.70 -6.94 3.59
N PRO A 50 46.92 -6.86 4.19
CA PRO A 50 47.62 -8.04 4.71
C PRO A 50 46.88 -8.72 5.87
N ARG A 51 45.82 -8.08 6.41
CA ARG A 51 44.89 -8.65 7.40
C ARG A 51 43.50 -8.94 6.81
N ALA A 52 43.35 -9.04 5.49
CA ALA A 52 42.06 -9.27 4.83
C ALA A 52 41.37 -10.52 5.38
N ASP A 53 42.12 -11.60 5.64
CA ASP A 53 41.57 -12.83 6.21
C ASP A 53 41.17 -12.66 7.67
N THR A 54 41.96 -11.92 8.47
CA THR A 54 41.58 -11.55 9.84
C THR A 54 40.27 -10.76 9.84
N TRP A 55 40.15 -9.75 8.98
CA TRP A 55 38.93 -8.94 8.88
C TRP A 55 37.73 -9.73 8.33
N ARG A 56 37.96 -10.75 7.50
CA ARG A 56 36.93 -11.67 7.02
C ARG A 56 36.41 -12.53 8.16
N GLN A 57 37.30 -13.16 8.92
CA GLN A 57 36.95 -13.94 10.12
C GLN A 57 36.22 -13.10 11.17
N VAL A 58 36.64 -11.85 11.39
CA VAL A 58 35.96 -10.96 12.34
C VAL A 58 34.56 -10.56 11.84
N ARG A 59 34.37 -10.38 10.52
CA ARG A 59 33.09 -10.01 9.90
C ARG A 59 32.08 -11.17 9.84
N GLU A 60 32.55 -12.42 9.91
CA GLU A 60 31.71 -13.62 9.94
C GLU A 60 30.92 -13.78 11.25
N GLY A 61 31.03 -12.84 12.20
CA GLY A 61 30.26 -12.86 13.44
C GLY A 61 30.76 -13.88 14.46
N ASN A 62 32.05 -14.24 14.39
CA ASN A 62 32.67 -15.17 15.32
C ASN A 62 32.55 -14.66 16.76
N LYS A 63 32.05 -15.53 17.65
CA LYS A 63 31.88 -15.23 19.08
C LYS A 63 33.25 -15.25 19.77
N GLY A 64 33.64 -14.13 20.34
CA GLY A 64 34.80 -13.99 21.21
C GLY A 64 34.47 -14.24 22.68
N TYR A 65 35.45 -13.99 23.54
CA TYR A 65 35.22 -13.84 24.97
C TYR A 65 34.87 -12.38 25.29
N SER A 66 33.85 -12.19 26.13
CA SER A 66 33.53 -10.89 26.71
C SER A 66 33.27 -11.07 28.21
N ALA A 67 33.88 -10.21 29.02
CA ALA A 67 33.59 -10.13 30.46
C ALA A 67 32.23 -9.46 30.73
N VAL A 68 31.71 -8.69 29.77
CA VAL A 68 30.38 -8.07 29.84
C VAL A 68 29.35 -9.10 29.36
N LYS A 69 28.30 -9.30 30.15
CA LYS A 69 27.15 -10.11 29.78
C LYS A 69 26.06 -9.23 29.19
N GLY A 70 25.52 -9.63 28.05
CA GLY A 70 24.45 -8.92 27.35
C GLY A 70 24.29 -9.44 25.93
N GLN A 71 23.30 -8.91 25.23
CA GLN A 71 23.00 -9.32 23.85
C GLN A 71 24.17 -9.00 22.93
N GLU A 72 24.62 -9.99 22.16
CA GLU A 72 25.69 -9.84 21.16
C GLU A 72 27.01 -9.27 21.72
N THR A 73 27.21 -9.24 23.04
CA THR A 73 28.38 -8.62 23.70
C THR A 73 29.70 -9.31 23.38
N ASN A 74 29.63 -10.54 22.86
CA ASN A 74 30.77 -11.32 22.42
C ASN A 74 30.96 -11.32 20.89
N VAL A 75 30.24 -10.47 20.14
CA VAL A 75 30.39 -10.33 18.70
C VAL A 75 31.25 -9.10 18.41
N LEU A 76 32.40 -9.29 17.77
CA LEU A 76 33.37 -8.22 17.50
C LEU A 76 32.90 -7.23 16.42
N ILE A 77 32.41 -7.74 15.28
CA ILE A 77 31.83 -6.95 14.18
C ILE A 77 30.55 -7.63 13.71
N GLU A 78 29.46 -6.86 13.68
CA GLU A 78 28.17 -7.34 13.22
C GLU A 78 27.95 -7.01 11.74
N GLY A 79 28.18 -8.00 10.87
CA GLY A 79 28.08 -7.85 9.42
C GLY A 79 26.65 -7.73 8.88
N ALA A 80 25.64 -8.26 9.58
CA ALA A 80 24.26 -8.30 9.08
C ALA A 80 23.66 -6.91 8.90
N GLY A 81 24.07 -5.92 9.72
CA GLY A 81 23.62 -4.54 9.59
C GLY A 81 23.99 -3.90 8.24
N GLN A 82 25.18 -4.21 7.72
CA GLN A 82 25.62 -3.72 6.42
C GLN A 82 24.83 -4.38 5.28
N ASN A 83 24.60 -5.69 5.36
CA ASN A 83 23.78 -6.43 4.39
C ASN A 83 22.34 -5.90 4.37
N TRP A 84 21.75 -5.69 5.55
CA TRP A 84 20.43 -5.07 5.67
C TRP A 84 20.40 -3.66 5.06
N ARG A 85 21.41 -2.82 5.31
CA ARG A 85 21.48 -1.47 4.75
C ARG A 85 21.53 -1.49 3.22
N GLN A 86 22.37 -2.36 2.64
CA GLN A 86 22.47 -2.54 1.19
C GLN A 86 21.14 -3.04 0.61
N LEU A 87 20.50 -4.02 1.26
CA LEU A 87 19.21 -4.55 0.83
C LEU A 87 18.09 -3.50 0.90
N ARG A 88 17.98 -2.79 2.04
CA ARG A 88 16.98 -1.74 2.29
C ARG A 88 17.12 -0.58 1.31
N ASN A 89 18.33 -0.03 1.20
CA ASN A 89 18.56 1.20 0.41
C ASN A 89 18.77 0.91 -1.08
N GLY A 90 19.11 -0.32 -1.45
CA GLY A 90 19.24 -0.76 -2.83
C GLY A 90 17.94 -1.41 -3.32
N PRO A 91 17.85 -2.75 -3.40
CA PRO A 91 16.71 -3.45 -3.99
C PRO A 91 15.34 -3.04 -3.43
N ILE A 92 15.18 -2.96 -2.11
CA ILE A 92 13.87 -2.71 -1.50
C ILE A 92 13.37 -1.30 -1.82
N ALA A 93 14.20 -0.27 -1.61
CA ALA A 93 13.84 1.10 -1.96
C ALA A 93 13.60 1.26 -3.47
N THR A 94 14.44 0.63 -4.31
CA THR A 94 14.31 0.76 -5.77
C THR A 94 13.03 0.10 -6.26
N TYR A 95 12.83 -1.19 -5.96
CA TYR A 95 11.65 -1.93 -6.42
C TYR A 95 10.37 -1.48 -5.73
N GLY A 96 10.44 -0.99 -4.49
CA GLY A 96 9.30 -0.37 -3.82
C GLY A 96 8.81 0.88 -4.54
N ALA A 97 9.73 1.76 -4.95
CA ALA A 97 9.40 2.95 -5.74
C ALA A 97 8.79 2.58 -7.10
N TRP A 98 9.37 1.57 -7.77
CA TRP A 98 8.83 1.03 -9.03
C TRP A 98 7.45 0.42 -8.87
N LEU A 99 7.21 -0.35 -7.81
CA LEU A 99 5.92 -0.97 -7.54
C LEU A 99 4.83 0.10 -7.39
N LEU A 100 5.04 1.09 -6.52
CA LEU A 100 4.03 2.12 -6.27
C LEU A 100 3.80 3.02 -7.49
N SER A 101 4.87 3.43 -8.16
CA SER A 101 4.77 4.24 -9.38
C SER A 101 4.12 3.46 -10.52
N GLY A 102 4.47 2.18 -10.68
CA GLY A 102 3.90 1.28 -11.67
C GLY A 102 2.40 1.08 -11.45
N VAL A 103 1.96 0.86 -10.21
CA VAL A 103 0.53 0.75 -9.89
C VAL A 103 -0.21 2.05 -10.24
N LEU A 104 0.34 3.21 -9.89
CA LEU A 104 -0.27 4.50 -10.26
C LEU A 104 -0.39 4.67 -11.78
N VAL A 105 0.66 4.33 -12.53
CA VAL A 105 0.67 4.39 -14.00
C VAL A 105 -0.36 3.41 -14.59
N ILE A 106 -0.44 2.18 -14.06
CA ILE A 106 -1.41 1.17 -14.50
C ILE A 106 -2.84 1.66 -14.24
N LEU A 107 -3.12 2.19 -13.05
CA LEU A 107 -4.45 2.71 -12.72
C LEU A 107 -4.82 3.92 -13.59
N ALA A 108 -3.87 4.82 -13.82
CA ALA A 108 -4.08 5.96 -14.71
C ALA A 108 -4.33 5.53 -16.16
N ALA A 109 -3.53 4.60 -16.68
CA ALA A 109 -3.70 4.05 -18.02
C ALA A 109 -5.04 3.31 -18.16
N PHE A 110 -5.41 2.51 -17.15
CA PHE A 110 -6.69 1.82 -17.10
C PHE A 110 -7.86 2.81 -17.08
N TYR A 111 -7.80 3.86 -16.26
CA TYR A 111 -8.82 4.90 -16.25
C TYR A 111 -8.95 5.63 -17.58
N LEU A 112 -7.83 5.95 -18.25
CA LEU A 112 -7.84 6.60 -19.56
C LEU A 112 -8.38 5.70 -20.67
N TRP A 113 -8.20 4.38 -20.55
CA TRP A 113 -8.67 3.40 -21.52
C TRP A 113 -10.13 3.00 -21.31
N ARG A 114 -10.51 2.61 -20.08
CA ARG A 114 -11.84 2.10 -19.74
C ARG A 114 -12.81 3.19 -19.28
N GLY A 115 -12.29 4.23 -18.63
CA GLY A 115 -13.10 5.22 -17.91
C GLY A 115 -13.66 4.68 -16.59
N GLU A 116 -14.62 5.42 -16.06
CA GLU A 116 -15.45 5.00 -14.93
C GLU A 116 -16.39 3.85 -15.35
N VAL A 117 -16.48 2.81 -14.52
CA VAL A 117 -17.47 1.73 -14.70
C VAL A 117 -18.84 2.28 -14.32
N LYS A 118 -19.66 2.54 -15.34
CA LYS A 118 -20.98 3.14 -15.20
C LYS A 118 -22.07 2.12 -14.93
N LEU A 119 -23.21 2.62 -14.46
CA LEU A 119 -24.44 1.85 -14.42
C LEU A 119 -24.99 1.64 -15.84
N ASN A 120 -25.38 0.41 -16.17
CA ASN A 120 -26.06 0.07 -17.43
C ASN A 120 -27.53 0.51 -17.44
N HIS A 121 -28.07 0.84 -16.27
CA HIS A 121 -29.45 1.29 -16.09
C HIS A 121 -29.47 2.62 -15.35
N PRO A 122 -30.48 3.48 -15.62
CA PRO A 122 -30.66 4.70 -14.87
C PRO A 122 -30.81 4.42 -13.37
N ARG A 123 -30.27 5.33 -12.56
CA ARG A 123 -30.46 5.31 -11.11
C ARG A 123 -31.94 5.32 -10.77
N THR A 124 -32.33 4.49 -9.80
CA THR A 124 -33.72 4.36 -9.38
C THR A 124 -34.16 5.51 -8.47
N GLY A 125 -33.22 6.19 -7.81
CA GLY A 125 -33.50 7.17 -6.76
C GLY A 125 -33.94 6.53 -5.43
N LYS A 126 -34.13 5.20 -5.40
CA LYS A 126 -34.34 4.43 -4.18
C LYS A 126 -33.00 3.93 -3.69
N THR A 127 -32.78 3.97 -2.38
CA THR A 127 -31.51 3.58 -1.78
C THR A 127 -31.68 2.49 -0.74
N VAL A 128 -30.66 1.65 -0.60
CA VAL A 128 -30.54 0.62 0.45
C VAL A 128 -29.33 0.91 1.34
N GLU A 129 -29.44 0.63 2.63
CA GLU A 129 -28.33 0.78 3.57
C GLU A 129 -27.29 -0.33 3.32
N ARG A 130 -26.09 0.05 2.87
CA ARG A 130 -24.95 -0.85 2.70
C ARG A 130 -24.07 -0.89 3.94
N TRP A 131 -23.89 0.28 4.57
CA TRP A 131 -22.99 0.47 5.71
C TRP A 131 -23.64 1.31 6.81
N THR A 132 -23.67 0.73 8.01
CA THR A 132 -24.08 1.44 9.22
C THR A 132 -23.14 2.59 9.53
N LEU A 133 -23.61 3.56 10.34
CA LEU A 133 -22.77 4.69 10.77
C LEU A 133 -21.48 4.23 11.48
N ASN A 134 -21.56 3.20 12.31
CA ASN A 134 -20.39 2.68 13.03
C ASN A 134 -19.39 1.97 12.11
N GLU A 135 -19.88 1.30 11.06
CA GLU A 135 -19.02 0.74 10.01
C GLU A 135 -18.25 1.81 9.26
N ARG A 136 -18.93 2.90 8.88
CA ARG A 136 -18.30 4.03 8.20
C ARG A 136 -17.27 4.71 9.09
N ARG A 137 -17.60 4.98 10.36
CA ARG A 137 -16.65 5.57 11.32
C ARG A 137 -15.40 4.72 11.49
N LEU A 138 -15.59 3.41 11.64
CA LEU A 138 -14.48 2.47 11.74
C LEU A 138 -13.63 2.48 10.47
N HIS A 139 -14.25 2.42 9.29
CA HIS A 139 -13.55 2.50 8.01
C HIS A 139 -12.73 3.78 7.87
N TRP A 140 -13.34 4.95 8.05
CA TRP A 140 -12.66 6.24 7.89
C TRP A 140 -11.57 6.47 8.94
N THR A 141 -11.74 5.95 10.15
CA THR A 141 -10.69 5.95 11.18
C THR A 141 -9.49 5.13 10.70
N THR A 142 -9.72 3.87 10.28
CA THR A 142 -8.65 2.99 9.81
C THR A 142 -7.97 3.54 8.55
N ALA A 143 -8.74 4.07 7.59
CA ALA A 143 -8.22 4.65 6.36
C ALA A 143 -7.35 5.89 6.64
N THR A 144 -7.80 6.78 7.53
CA THR A 144 -7.03 7.98 7.91
C THR A 144 -5.73 7.59 8.59
N LEU A 145 -5.77 6.65 9.55
CA LEU A 145 -4.59 6.13 10.21
C LEU A 145 -3.62 5.50 9.19
N PHE A 146 -4.13 4.67 8.28
CA PHE A 146 -3.32 4.06 7.24
C PHE A 146 -2.63 5.08 6.35
N ILE A 147 -3.34 6.13 5.90
CA ILE A 147 -2.78 7.18 5.04
C ILE A 147 -1.67 7.94 5.79
N LEU A 148 -1.89 8.31 7.05
CA LEU A 148 -0.87 8.96 7.87
C LEU A 148 0.37 8.07 8.07
N LEU A 149 0.16 6.78 8.34
CA LEU A 149 1.24 5.80 8.50
C LEU A 149 1.98 5.55 7.18
N ALA A 150 1.28 5.51 6.05
CA ALA A 150 1.88 5.37 4.73
C ALA A 150 2.77 6.57 4.39
N ILE A 151 2.28 7.80 4.61
CA ILE A 151 3.05 9.03 4.37
C ILE A 151 4.31 9.07 5.26
N THR A 152 4.15 8.83 6.55
CA THR A 152 5.26 8.84 7.49
C THR A 152 6.26 7.71 7.20
N GLY A 153 5.78 6.49 6.93
CA GLY A 153 6.62 5.33 6.59
C GLY A 153 7.41 5.52 5.29
N LEU A 154 6.75 6.02 4.22
CA LEU A 154 7.43 6.38 2.97
C LEU A 154 8.48 7.46 3.19
N SER A 155 8.21 8.42 4.07
CA SER A 155 9.16 9.48 4.39
C SER A 155 10.36 8.98 5.20
N LEU A 156 10.19 7.97 6.06
CA LEU A 156 11.31 7.31 6.74
C LEU A 156 12.16 6.45 5.79
N LEU A 157 11.54 5.90 4.73
CA LEU A 157 12.26 5.12 3.73
C LEU A 157 13.01 6.01 2.72
N TYR A 158 12.31 6.98 2.11
CA TYR A 158 12.79 7.78 0.98
C TYR A 158 13.15 9.23 1.34
N GLY A 159 12.84 9.71 2.55
CA GLY A 159 12.90 11.14 2.87
C GLY A 159 14.29 11.76 2.73
N ARG A 160 15.36 10.99 2.91
CA ARG A 160 16.72 11.50 2.64
C ARG A 160 16.93 11.87 1.18
N PHE A 161 16.37 11.08 0.26
CA PHE A 161 16.45 11.34 -1.18
C PHE A 161 15.42 12.39 -1.60
N ALA A 162 14.17 12.26 -1.14
CA ALA A 162 13.06 13.07 -1.62
C ALA A 162 12.87 14.40 -0.89
N LEU A 163 13.12 14.46 0.42
CA LEU A 163 12.74 15.60 1.28
C LEU A 163 13.92 16.49 1.67
N ILE A 164 15.14 15.97 1.78
CA ILE A 164 16.32 16.81 2.07
C ILE A 164 16.55 17.87 0.98
N PRO A 165 16.45 17.57 -0.33
CA PRO A 165 16.58 18.60 -1.36
C PRO A 165 15.52 19.72 -1.27
N LEU A 166 14.36 19.42 -0.70
CA LEU A 166 13.24 20.35 -0.58
C LEU A 166 13.29 21.17 0.71
N LEU A 167 13.68 20.56 1.83
CA LEU A 167 13.57 21.14 3.18
C LEU A 167 14.93 21.52 3.80
N GLY A 168 16.04 21.10 3.19
CA GLY A 168 17.36 21.13 3.79
C GLY A 168 17.49 20.15 4.97
N TYR A 169 18.72 19.98 5.49
CA TYR A 169 18.99 19.10 6.63
C TYR A 169 18.20 19.47 7.90
N PRO A 170 18.13 20.76 8.32
CA PRO A 170 17.39 21.11 9.54
C PRO A 170 15.89 20.87 9.41
N GLY A 171 15.30 21.24 8.26
CA GLY A 171 13.86 21.04 7.99
C GLY A 171 13.50 19.56 7.93
N PHE A 172 14.31 18.74 7.25
CA PHE A 172 14.12 17.30 7.24
C PHE A 172 14.28 16.68 8.63
N SER A 173 15.24 17.14 9.45
CA SER A 173 15.41 16.64 10.82
C SER A 173 14.15 16.86 11.67
N ALA A 174 13.58 18.06 11.63
CA ALA A 174 12.35 18.39 12.34
C ALA A 174 11.17 17.53 11.84
N TYR A 175 10.99 17.46 10.52
CA TYR A 175 9.95 16.65 9.89
C TYR A 175 10.10 15.15 10.24
N ALA A 176 11.29 14.57 10.09
CA ALA A 176 11.53 13.15 10.32
C ALA A 176 11.33 12.77 11.79
N THR A 177 11.64 13.68 12.72
CA THR A 177 11.37 13.50 14.15
C THR A 177 9.87 13.39 14.40
N ALA A 178 9.09 14.34 13.87
CA ALA A 178 7.63 14.32 13.98
C ALA A 178 7.02 13.10 13.29
N ALA A 179 7.46 12.80 12.06
CA ALA A 179 6.98 11.66 11.29
C ALA A 179 7.23 10.33 12.01
N LYS A 180 8.42 10.12 12.57
CA LYS A 180 8.73 8.94 13.38
C LYS A 180 7.85 8.86 14.62
N TRP A 181 7.69 9.96 15.34
CA TRP A 181 6.85 9.98 16.55
C TRP A 181 5.38 9.65 16.23
N ILE A 182 4.82 10.27 15.20
CA ILE A 182 3.47 10.00 14.70
C ILE A 182 3.34 8.53 14.27
N HIS A 183 4.33 8.00 13.54
CA HIS A 183 4.29 6.63 13.05
C HIS A 183 4.26 5.62 14.19
N ASN A 184 5.16 5.77 15.16
CA ASN A 184 5.29 4.86 16.31
C ASN A 184 4.07 4.94 17.25
N VAL A 185 3.46 6.12 17.41
CA VAL A 185 2.27 6.27 18.28
C VAL A 185 1.00 5.78 17.59
N LEU A 186 0.80 6.11 16.31
CA LEU A 186 -0.41 5.75 15.58
C LEU A 186 -0.39 4.31 15.05
N GLY A 187 0.78 3.68 14.92
CA GLY A 187 0.93 2.29 14.50
C GLY A 187 0.11 1.31 15.35
N PRO A 188 0.29 1.30 16.69
CA PRO A 188 -0.53 0.48 17.59
C PRO A 188 -2.03 0.82 17.53
N VAL A 189 -2.40 2.09 17.35
CA VAL A 189 -3.80 2.51 17.21
C VAL A 189 -4.41 1.94 15.92
N PHE A 190 -3.67 2.00 14.81
CA PHE A 190 -4.06 1.38 13.54
C PHE A 190 -4.23 -0.13 13.68
N MET A 191 -3.33 -0.82 14.40
CA MET A 191 -3.44 -2.25 14.65
C MET A 191 -4.78 -2.61 15.31
N VAL A 192 -5.18 -1.87 16.35
CA VAL A 192 -6.47 -2.10 17.03
C VAL A 192 -7.62 -1.88 16.06
N ALA A 193 -7.62 -0.78 15.30
CA ALA A 193 -8.68 -0.45 14.35
C ALA A 193 -8.78 -1.50 13.22
N LEU A 194 -7.63 -1.96 12.71
CA LEU A 194 -7.54 -3.04 11.72
C LEU A 194 -8.15 -4.33 12.26
N PHE A 195 -7.81 -4.74 13.48
CA PHE A 195 -8.30 -6.00 14.04
C PHE A 195 -9.81 -5.97 14.26
N ILE A 196 -10.37 -4.83 14.67
CA ILE A 196 -11.81 -4.65 14.77
C ILE A 196 -12.47 -4.79 13.39
N ILE A 197 -11.90 -4.21 12.33
CA ILE A 197 -12.37 -4.39 10.94
C ILE A 197 -12.34 -5.86 10.53
N LEU A 198 -11.22 -6.55 10.78
CA LEU A 198 -11.05 -7.94 10.41
C LEU A 198 -12.09 -8.83 11.07
N ILE A 199 -12.29 -8.69 12.38
CA ILE A 199 -13.29 -9.45 13.14
C ILE A 199 -14.70 -9.14 12.62
N LYS A 200 -15.02 -7.86 12.44
CA LYS A 200 -16.37 -7.42 12.07
C LYS A 200 -16.82 -7.92 10.70
N TRP A 201 -15.92 -7.93 9.71
CA TRP A 201 -16.27 -8.31 8.33
C TRP A 201 -15.77 -9.70 7.93
N PHE A 202 -15.18 -10.47 8.86
CA PHE A 202 -14.63 -11.81 8.58
C PHE A 202 -15.62 -12.72 7.86
N LYS A 203 -16.82 -12.90 8.43
CA LYS A 203 -17.82 -13.84 7.91
C LYS A 203 -18.26 -13.51 6.48
N ASN A 204 -18.32 -12.22 6.14
CA ASN A 204 -18.74 -11.77 4.82
C ASN A 204 -17.63 -11.89 3.75
N ASN A 205 -16.38 -12.10 4.17
CA ASN A 205 -15.21 -12.16 3.28
C ASN A 205 -14.68 -13.58 3.05
N LEU A 206 -15.43 -14.61 3.45
CA LEU A 206 -15.13 -15.98 3.06
C LEU A 206 -15.36 -16.17 1.56
N PHE A 207 -14.41 -16.84 0.89
CA PHE A 207 -14.54 -17.18 -0.52
C PHE A 207 -15.65 -18.22 -0.73
N THR A 208 -16.48 -18.00 -1.73
CA THR A 208 -17.58 -18.87 -2.15
C THR A 208 -17.38 -19.28 -3.61
N LYS A 209 -18.20 -20.22 -4.09
CA LYS A 209 -18.17 -20.64 -5.50
C LYS A 209 -18.49 -19.49 -6.47
N VAL A 210 -19.23 -18.47 -6.02
CA VAL A 210 -19.54 -17.27 -6.81
C VAL A 210 -18.28 -16.48 -7.11
N ASP A 211 -17.34 -16.38 -6.16
CA ASP A 211 -16.10 -15.63 -6.37
C ASP A 211 -15.21 -16.29 -7.44
N ILE A 212 -15.22 -17.62 -7.54
CA ILE A 212 -14.51 -18.35 -8.60
C ILE A 212 -15.04 -17.93 -9.97
N GLN A 213 -16.36 -17.82 -10.13
CA GLN A 213 -16.96 -17.35 -11.38
C GLN A 213 -16.64 -15.87 -11.62
N TRP A 214 -16.71 -15.04 -10.58
CA TRP A 214 -16.32 -13.64 -10.63
C TRP A 214 -14.89 -13.45 -11.15
N PHE A 215 -13.94 -14.28 -10.70
CA PHE A 215 -12.56 -14.24 -11.20
C PHE A 215 -12.43 -14.72 -12.65
N LYS A 216 -13.19 -15.76 -13.06
CA LYS A 216 -13.21 -16.22 -14.46
C LYS A 216 -13.73 -15.15 -15.42
N ASP A 217 -14.65 -14.31 -14.95
CA ASP A 217 -15.15 -13.16 -15.69
C ASP A 217 -14.30 -11.88 -15.47
N PHE A 218 -13.08 -12.01 -14.93
CA PHE A 218 -12.15 -10.91 -14.66
C PHE A 218 -12.75 -9.76 -13.86
N GLY A 219 -13.70 -10.08 -12.98
CA GLY A 219 -14.41 -9.12 -12.16
C GLY A 219 -15.27 -8.12 -12.93
N GLY A 220 -15.59 -8.41 -14.20
CA GLY A 220 -16.31 -7.48 -15.06
C GLY A 220 -15.46 -6.29 -15.54
N MET A 221 -14.14 -6.32 -15.31
CA MET A 221 -13.24 -5.26 -15.78
C MET A 221 -13.01 -5.31 -17.30
N ILE A 222 -13.29 -6.45 -17.93
CA ILE A 222 -13.14 -6.67 -19.38
C ILE A 222 -14.52 -6.91 -19.99
N GLY A 223 -14.93 -6.04 -20.92
CA GLY A 223 -16.27 -6.03 -21.51
C GLY A 223 -17.33 -5.41 -20.59
N ASP A 224 -18.60 -5.71 -20.86
CA ASP A 224 -19.76 -5.14 -20.15
C ASP A 224 -20.47 -6.19 -19.26
N LYS A 225 -19.74 -7.24 -18.87
CA LYS A 225 -20.25 -8.23 -17.93
C LYS A 225 -20.21 -7.67 -16.51
N HIS A 226 -21.27 -7.92 -15.74
CA HIS A 226 -21.30 -7.70 -14.30
C HIS A 226 -21.47 -9.04 -13.60
N PRO A 227 -20.37 -9.68 -13.15
CA PRO A 227 -20.47 -10.98 -12.51
C PRO A 227 -21.17 -10.84 -11.16
N SER A 228 -22.09 -11.76 -10.88
CA SER A 228 -22.85 -11.77 -9.64
C SER A 228 -21.96 -11.73 -8.39
N ALA A 229 -22.41 -11.05 -7.34
CA ALA A 229 -21.68 -10.94 -6.09
C ALA A 229 -22.61 -10.82 -4.88
N GLY A 230 -22.14 -11.35 -3.75
CA GLY A 230 -22.77 -11.12 -2.44
C GLY A 230 -22.40 -9.75 -1.88
N LYS A 231 -22.47 -9.57 -0.55
CA LYS A 231 -22.17 -8.26 0.08
C LYS A 231 -20.80 -7.72 -0.32
N PHE A 232 -19.82 -8.61 -0.44
CA PHE A 232 -18.50 -8.32 -0.99
C PHE A 232 -18.26 -9.16 -2.24
N ASN A 233 -17.67 -8.54 -3.27
CA ASN A 233 -17.23 -9.24 -4.48
C ASN A 233 -15.83 -9.87 -4.31
N GLY A 234 -15.39 -10.68 -5.27
CA GLY A 234 -14.11 -11.39 -5.21
C GLY A 234 -12.90 -10.47 -5.00
N GLY A 235 -12.89 -9.29 -5.63
CA GLY A 235 -11.83 -8.28 -5.47
C GLY A 235 -11.80 -7.67 -4.06
N GLU A 236 -12.96 -7.31 -3.51
CA GLU A 236 -13.07 -6.81 -2.14
C GLU A 236 -12.62 -7.87 -1.11
N LYS A 237 -12.91 -9.15 -1.37
CA LYS A 237 -12.44 -10.27 -0.52
C LYS A 237 -10.92 -10.46 -0.60
N VAL A 238 -10.33 -10.34 -1.78
CA VAL A 238 -8.86 -10.36 -1.93
C VAL A 238 -8.23 -9.20 -1.14
N TRP A 239 -8.84 -8.02 -1.18
CA TRP A 239 -8.40 -6.89 -0.36
C TRP A 239 -8.49 -7.19 1.13
N PHE A 240 -9.62 -7.73 1.60
CA PHE A 240 -9.79 -8.16 2.98
C PHE A 240 -8.71 -9.17 3.41
N TRP A 241 -8.43 -10.20 2.61
CA TRP A 241 -7.43 -11.20 2.95
C TRP A 241 -5.99 -10.67 2.88
N THR A 242 -5.72 -9.68 2.03
CA THR A 242 -4.45 -8.95 2.04
C THR A 242 -4.27 -8.18 3.35
N LEU A 243 -5.31 -7.50 3.83
CA LEU A 243 -5.32 -6.87 5.16
C LEU A 243 -5.16 -7.90 6.28
N ALA A 244 -5.86 -9.03 6.21
CA ALA A 244 -5.83 -10.08 7.23
C ALA A 244 -4.47 -10.78 7.33
N THR A 245 -3.68 -10.78 6.25
CA THR A 245 -2.37 -11.44 6.21
C THR A 245 -1.24 -10.41 6.29
N ALA A 246 -1.03 -9.63 5.23
CA ALA A 246 0.01 -8.60 5.18
C ALA A 246 -0.21 -7.51 6.22
N GLY A 247 -1.46 -7.09 6.49
CA GLY A 247 -1.76 -6.09 7.53
C GLY A 247 -1.45 -6.60 8.93
N VAL A 248 -1.78 -7.85 9.23
CA VAL A 248 -1.44 -8.47 10.52
C VAL A 248 0.08 -8.61 10.68
N ALA A 249 0.78 -9.06 9.63
CA ALA A 249 2.24 -9.16 9.62
C ALA A 249 2.91 -7.77 9.77
N LEU A 250 2.37 -6.73 9.12
CA LEU A 250 2.81 -5.35 9.27
C LEU A 250 2.68 -4.89 10.72
N CYS A 251 1.54 -5.13 11.36
CA CYS A 251 1.30 -4.73 12.74
C CYS A 251 2.25 -5.43 13.73
N PHE A 252 2.38 -6.76 13.66
CA PHE A 252 3.26 -7.48 14.59
C PHE A 252 4.74 -7.14 14.37
N SER A 253 5.19 -7.03 13.13
CA SER A 253 6.55 -6.57 12.84
C SER A 253 6.77 -5.13 13.31
N GLY A 254 5.77 -4.25 13.19
CA GLY A 254 5.81 -2.88 13.71
C GLY A 254 5.98 -2.83 15.23
N LEU A 255 5.23 -3.65 15.97
CA LEU A 255 5.38 -3.76 17.43
C LEU A 255 6.78 -4.22 17.84
N VAL A 256 7.37 -5.17 17.10
CA VAL A 256 8.76 -5.61 17.35
C VAL A 256 9.75 -4.46 17.15
N LEU A 257 9.50 -3.58 16.18
CA LEU A 257 10.36 -2.43 15.89
C LEU A 257 10.16 -1.27 16.89
N ASP A 258 8.93 -1.05 17.36
CA ASP A 258 8.60 0.01 18.32
C ASP A 258 9.11 -0.29 19.73
N PHE A 259 9.13 -1.57 20.11
CA PHE A 259 9.51 -2.00 21.44
C PHE A 259 10.74 -2.92 21.41
N PRO A 260 11.95 -2.42 21.10
CA PRO A 260 13.18 -3.22 21.05
C PRO A 260 13.73 -3.59 22.45
N ASN A 261 12.92 -3.48 23.50
CA ASN A 261 13.34 -3.57 24.90
C ASN A 261 13.09 -4.96 25.51
N PHE A 262 12.72 -5.96 24.71
CA PHE A 262 12.38 -7.32 25.16
C PHE A 262 13.48 -8.34 24.91
N GLY A 263 14.72 -7.88 24.75
CA GLY A 263 15.84 -8.76 24.41
C GLY A 263 15.76 -9.25 22.96
N GLN A 264 15.27 -8.44 22.03
CA GLN A 264 15.37 -8.77 20.61
C GLN A 264 16.82 -8.60 20.13
N GLU A 265 17.43 -9.70 19.66
CA GLU A 265 18.71 -9.64 18.97
C GLU A 265 18.59 -8.95 17.61
N ARG A 266 19.71 -8.54 17.02
CA ARG A 266 19.71 -7.74 15.80
C ARG A 266 19.08 -8.46 14.62
N PHE A 267 19.25 -9.77 14.54
CA PHE A 267 18.59 -10.60 13.53
C PHE A 267 17.07 -10.43 13.56
N VAL A 268 16.46 -10.44 14.76
CA VAL A 268 15.01 -10.28 14.93
C VAL A 268 14.55 -8.90 14.44
N ILE A 269 15.29 -7.84 14.80
CA ILE A 269 14.99 -6.47 14.35
C ILE A 269 15.12 -6.34 12.82
N ILE A 270 16.16 -6.95 12.22
CA ILE A 270 16.35 -6.96 10.77
C ILE A 270 15.18 -7.66 10.07
N VAL A 271 14.82 -8.86 10.52
CA VAL A 271 13.72 -9.64 9.93
C VAL A 271 12.39 -8.91 10.09
N ALA A 272 12.10 -8.38 11.28
CA ALA A 272 10.89 -7.58 11.50
C ALA A 272 10.86 -6.37 10.56
N HIS A 273 11.96 -5.65 10.40
CA HIS A 273 12.02 -4.51 9.49
C HIS A 273 11.80 -4.91 8.02
N LEU A 274 12.33 -6.06 7.58
CA LEU A 274 12.10 -6.56 6.22
C LEU A 274 10.63 -6.92 6.00
N ILE A 275 10.02 -7.68 6.92
CA ILE A 275 8.59 -8.01 6.89
C ILE A 275 7.76 -6.73 6.85
N HIS A 276 8.07 -5.77 7.72
CA HIS A 276 7.34 -4.51 7.84
C HIS A 276 7.36 -3.71 6.54
N ILE A 277 8.52 -3.50 5.93
CA ILE A 277 8.59 -2.74 4.67
C ILE A 277 7.93 -3.48 3.52
N LEU A 278 8.15 -4.78 3.36
CA LEU A 278 7.59 -5.54 2.24
C LEU A 278 6.06 -5.58 2.32
N THR A 279 5.50 -5.82 3.51
CA THR A 279 4.05 -5.82 3.72
C THR A 279 3.46 -4.42 3.60
N ALA A 280 4.14 -3.37 4.07
CA ALA A 280 3.72 -1.99 3.86
C ALA A 280 3.62 -1.64 2.38
N MET A 281 4.64 -1.98 1.58
CA MET A 281 4.65 -1.73 0.13
C MET A 281 3.51 -2.44 -0.58
N LEU A 282 3.28 -3.72 -0.24
CA LEU A 282 2.16 -4.50 -0.77
C LEU A 282 0.81 -3.86 -0.42
N LEU A 283 0.60 -3.49 0.84
CA LEU A 283 -0.65 -2.89 1.29
C LEU A 283 -0.89 -1.53 0.65
N MET A 284 0.14 -0.69 0.51
CA MET A 284 0.02 0.60 -0.20
C MET A 284 -0.36 0.38 -1.66
N ALA A 285 0.27 -0.57 -2.35
CA ALA A 285 -0.07 -0.91 -3.73
C ALA A 285 -1.54 -1.34 -3.88
N PHE A 286 -2.02 -2.25 -3.03
CA PHE A 286 -3.43 -2.68 -3.05
C PHE A 286 -4.40 -1.56 -2.64
N SER A 287 -4.00 -0.71 -1.68
CA SER A 287 -4.80 0.43 -1.23
C SER A 287 -5.04 1.43 -2.35
N LEU A 288 -4.06 1.65 -3.23
CA LEU A 288 -4.25 2.50 -4.41
C LEU A 288 -5.36 1.95 -5.32
N GLY A 289 -5.39 0.64 -5.56
CA GLY A 289 -6.45 -0.01 -6.32
C GLY A 289 -7.81 0.06 -5.60
N HIS A 290 -7.83 -0.15 -4.29
CA HIS A 290 -9.04 -0.03 -3.47
C HIS A 290 -9.61 1.40 -3.49
N ILE A 291 -8.75 2.42 -3.32
CA ILE A 291 -9.14 3.82 -3.40
C ILE A 291 -9.66 4.13 -4.81
N TYR A 292 -8.98 3.68 -5.85
CA TYR A 292 -9.41 3.88 -7.24
C TYR A 292 -10.83 3.36 -7.48
N ILE A 293 -11.08 2.07 -7.22
CA ILE A 293 -12.40 1.45 -7.45
C ILE A 293 -13.48 2.06 -6.55
N GLY A 294 -13.13 2.39 -5.30
CA GLY A 294 -14.07 2.98 -4.34
C GLY A 294 -14.39 4.46 -4.55
N THR A 295 -13.68 5.16 -5.45
CA THR A 295 -13.87 6.60 -5.69
C THR A 295 -14.24 6.92 -7.13
N ILE A 296 -13.27 6.88 -8.04
CA ILE A 296 -13.42 7.34 -9.44
C ILE A 296 -13.56 6.19 -10.44
N GLY A 297 -13.26 4.97 -10.01
CA GLY A 297 -13.26 3.77 -10.87
C GLY A 297 -14.65 3.18 -11.08
N THR A 298 -15.57 3.35 -10.14
CA THR A 298 -16.93 2.78 -10.19
C THR A 298 -17.96 3.82 -9.77
N GLU A 299 -18.92 4.05 -10.64
CA GLU A 299 -20.02 4.98 -10.39
C GLU A 299 -20.78 4.60 -9.11
N GLY A 300 -21.10 5.58 -8.26
CA GLY A 300 -21.92 5.38 -7.05
C GLY A 300 -21.25 4.63 -5.89
N ALA A 301 -20.04 4.08 -6.06
CA ALA A 301 -19.36 3.31 -5.01
C ALA A 301 -19.03 4.15 -3.76
N LEU A 302 -18.57 5.40 -3.96
CA LEU A 302 -18.17 6.30 -2.88
C LEU A 302 -19.33 6.65 -1.93
N GLU A 303 -20.55 6.75 -2.47
CA GLU A 303 -21.76 7.12 -1.72
C GLU A 303 -22.04 6.13 -0.58
N GLY A 304 -21.71 4.86 -0.78
CA GLY A 304 -21.80 3.85 0.27
C GLY A 304 -20.98 4.25 1.49
N MET A 305 -19.72 4.63 1.31
CA MET A 305 -18.85 4.96 2.44
C MET A 305 -19.08 6.35 3.03
N THR A 306 -19.61 7.30 2.26
CA THR A 306 -19.91 8.65 2.77
C THR A 306 -21.28 8.71 3.43
N THR A 307 -22.32 8.19 2.80
CA THR A 307 -23.73 8.29 3.26
C THR A 307 -24.23 7.04 3.98
N GLY A 308 -23.61 5.89 3.75
CA GLY A 308 -24.06 4.59 4.22
C GLY A 308 -25.01 3.87 3.27
N HIS A 309 -25.49 4.57 2.24
CA HIS A 309 -26.52 4.10 1.33
C HIS A 309 -26.00 4.03 -0.11
N VAL A 310 -26.55 3.11 -0.89
CA VAL A 310 -26.29 2.96 -2.32
C VAL A 310 -27.61 2.87 -3.08
N ASP A 311 -27.63 3.29 -4.34
CA ASP A 311 -28.81 3.15 -5.21
C ASP A 311 -29.16 1.67 -5.43
N VAL A 312 -30.43 1.34 -5.54
CA VAL A 312 -30.88 -0.02 -5.83
C VAL A 312 -30.32 -0.52 -7.17
N ALA A 313 -30.25 0.33 -8.21
CA ALA A 313 -29.64 -0.05 -9.50
C ALA A 313 -28.15 -0.41 -9.34
N TRP A 314 -27.44 0.28 -8.45
CA TRP A 314 -26.04 -0.04 -8.16
C TRP A 314 -25.91 -1.38 -7.44
N ALA A 315 -26.78 -1.62 -6.45
CA ALA A 315 -26.80 -2.89 -5.72
C ALA A 315 -27.16 -4.06 -6.66
N GLU A 316 -28.12 -3.88 -7.55
CA GLU A 316 -28.51 -4.87 -8.56
C GLU A 316 -27.37 -5.18 -9.53
N GLN A 317 -26.65 -4.16 -10.02
CA GLN A 317 -25.57 -4.36 -10.97
C GLN A 317 -24.32 -5.00 -10.34
N HIS A 318 -23.92 -4.55 -9.15
CA HIS A 318 -22.62 -4.92 -8.57
C HIS A 318 -22.70 -5.98 -7.47
N HIS A 319 -23.88 -6.18 -6.88
CA HIS A 319 -24.10 -7.01 -5.69
C HIS A 319 -25.51 -7.66 -5.70
N ASP A 320 -25.92 -8.20 -6.85
CA ASP A 320 -27.26 -8.75 -7.11
C ASP A 320 -27.72 -9.79 -6.07
N LEU A 321 -26.80 -10.67 -5.63
CA LEU A 321 -27.12 -11.70 -4.64
C LEU A 321 -27.39 -11.09 -3.27
N TRP A 322 -26.64 -10.04 -2.90
CA TRP A 322 -26.87 -9.32 -1.66
C TRP A 322 -28.18 -8.55 -1.66
N LEU A 323 -28.55 -7.94 -2.79
CA LEU A 323 -29.84 -7.27 -2.92
C LEU A 323 -31.00 -8.27 -2.74
N LYS A 324 -30.93 -9.43 -3.39
CA LYS A 324 -31.92 -10.51 -3.24
C LYS A 324 -32.04 -11.00 -1.80
N GLU A 325 -30.92 -11.14 -1.08
CA GLU A 325 -30.92 -11.50 0.34
C GLU A 325 -31.66 -10.46 1.20
N LEU A 326 -31.49 -9.16 0.91
CA LEU A 326 -32.19 -8.09 1.62
C LEU A 326 -33.70 -8.09 1.34
N GLU A 327 -34.10 -8.35 0.10
CA GLU A 327 -35.52 -8.41 -0.29
C GLU A 327 -36.25 -9.61 0.32
N GLN A 328 -35.53 -10.72 0.52
CA GLN A 328 -36.07 -11.93 1.14
C GLN A 328 -36.02 -11.89 2.68
N ALA A 329 -35.25 -10.98 3.27
CA ALA A 329 -35.18 -10.85 4.71
C ALA A 329 -36.50 -10.27 5.27
N PRO A 330 -37.06 -10.83 6.37
CA PRO A 330 -38.22 -10.25 7.01
C PRO A 330 -37.93 -8.80 7.40
N GLN A 331 -38.75 -7.85 6.91
CA GLN A 331 -38.58 -6.44 7.27
C GLN A 331 -38.68 -6.29 8.79
N LYS A 332 -37.56 -5.95 9.45
CA LYS A 332 -37.64 -5.51 10.84
C LYS A 332 -38.41 -4.18 10.86
N PRO A 333 -39.44 -4.02 11.71
CA PRO A 333 -40.14 -2.76 11.82
C PRO A 333 -39.13 -1.66 12.16
N ARG A 334 -39.14 -0.58 11.36
CA ARG A 334 -38.35 0.63 11.66
C ARG A 334 -38.81 1.14 13.03
N GLN A 335 -37.91 1.17 14.01
CA GLN A 335 -38.13 1.81 15.30
C GLN A 335 -37.96 3.33 15.18
#